data_AF-A0A5S6QZN9-F1
#
_entry.id   AF-A0A5S6QZN9-F1
#
_cell.length_a   1.000
_cell.length_b   1.000
_cell.length_c   1.000
_cell.angle_alpha   90.00
_cell.angle_beta   90.00
_cell.angle_gamma   90.00
#
_symmetry.space_group_name_H-M   'P 1'
#
loop_
_entity.id
_entity.type
_entity.pdbx_description
1 polymer ?
#
loop_
_entity_poly.entity_id
_entity_poly.type
_entity_poly.pdbx_seq_one_letter_code
_entity_poly.pdbx_strand_id
1 'polypeptide(L)'
;MPDIYTVTEDDILELYAWGDCLLMEKKNEAHNVVKFFEPLCMSCILEKTDRCGLSEPFVKGNKKSYAEAAGSTQSLHRLLAVWNKFKPPMLSEFFGLYRMWGHLIVDEIEGVTKCKWPLGRVVQKYPGVDGLSRTVQVKTIRGMVTRPVSRIHLLEAARED
;
A
#
# COMPACT_ATOMS: atom_id res chain seq x y z
N MET A 1 38.20 17.12 -7.63
CA MET A 1 36.79 17.49 -7.44
C MET A 1 36.01 16.22 -7.16
N PRO A 2 35.13 16.15 -6.16
CA PRO A 2 34.28 14.97 -6.03
C PRO A 2 33.39 14.91 -7.26
N ASP A 3 33.38 13.75 -7.91
CA ASP A 3 32.62 13.45 -9.12
C ASP A 3 31.15 13.81 -8.86
N ILE A 4 30.69 14.93 -9.44
CA ILE A 4 29.27 15.33 -9.39
C ILE A 4 28.58 14.40 -10.37
N TYR A 5 28.29 13.17 -9.93
CA TYR A 5 27.36 12.32 -10.63
C TYR A 5 26.04 13.09 -10.70
N THR A 6 25.67 13.48 -11.91
CA THR A 6 24.45 14.21 -12.22
C THR A 6 23.44 13.21 -12.75
N VAL A 7 22.19 13.34 -12.30
CA VAL A 7 21.08 12.65 -12.94
C VAL A 7 20.99 13.14 -14.38
N THR A 8 20.99 12.23 -15.34
CA THR A 8 20.88 12.58 -16.77
C THR A 8 19.41 12.62 -17.21
N GLU A 9 19.14 13.31 -18.31
CA GLU A 9 17.81 13.31 -18.93
C GLU A 9 17.39 11.89 -19.34
N ASP A 10 18.30 11.10 -19.91
CA ASP A 10 18.06 9.71 -20.30
C ASP A 10 17.62 8.84 -19.11
N ASP A 11 18.22 9.04 -17.93
CA ASP A 11 17.82 8.30 -16.73
C ASP A 11 16.38 8.66 -16.29
N ILE A 12 16.00 9.93 -16.38
CA ILE A 12 14.63 10.38 -16.08
C ILE A 12 13.64 9.84 -17.11
N LEU A 13 13.97 9.92 -18.40
CA LEU A 13 13.13 9.39 -19.47
C LEU A 13 12.93 7.88 -19.33
N GLU A 14 13.96 7.15 -18.92
CA GLU A 14 13.86 5.72 -18.66
C GLU A 14 12.95 5.41 -17.45
N LEU A 15 12.99 6.24 -16.40
CA LEU A 15 12.04 6.15 -15.29
C LEU A 15 10.61 6.42 -15.77
N TYR A 16 10.37 7.48 -16.54
CA TYR A 16 9.05 7.79 -17.12
C TYR A 16 8.54 6.65 -18.00
N ALA A 17 9.39 6.14 -18.88
CA ALA A 17 9.05 5.01 -19.75
C ALA A 17 8.65 3.76 -18.94
N TRP A 18 9.24 3.52 -17.77
CA TRP A 18 8.84 2.41 -16.91
C TRP A 18 7.36 2.51 -16.49
N GLY A 19 6.91 3.68 -16.01
CA GLY A 19 5.52 3.87 -15.59
C GLY A 19 4.55 4.01 -16.77
N ASP A 20 4.97 4.64 -17.86
CA ASP A 20 4.17 4.77 -19.07
C ASP A 20 3.87 3.39 -19.69
N CYS A 21 4.87 2.50 -19.73
CA CYS A 21 4.65 1.12 -20.16
C CYS A 21 3.59 0.40 -19.29
N LEU A 22 3.63 0.59 -17.97
CA LEU A 22 2.64 0.01 -17.06
C LEU A 22 1.23 0.57 -17.32
N LEU A 23 1.12 1.90 -17.50
CA LEU A 23 -0.14 2.57 -17.82
C LEU A 23 -0.72 2.12 -19.16
N MET A 24 0.12 1.95 -20.18
CA MET A 24 -0.32 1.48 -21.50
C MET A 24 -0.81 0.02 -21.45
N GLU A 25 -0.12 -0.84 -20.70
CA GLU A 25 -0.48 -2.26 -20.58
C GLU A 25 -1.73 -2.46 -19.70
N LYS A 26 -1.78 -1.81 -18.54
CA LYS A 26 -2.77 -2.11 -17.48
C LYS A 26 -3.83 -1.02 -17.28
N LYS A 27 -3.72 0.12 -17.97
CA LYS A 27 -4.63 1.26 -17.85
C LYS A 27 -4.74 1.71 -16.38
N ASN A 28 -5.96 1.89 -15.87
CA ASN A 28 -6.20 2.33 -14.50
C ASN A 28 -5.62 1.38 -13.43
N GLU A 29 -5.56 0.07 -13.73
CA GLU A 29 -4.99 -0.94 -12.84
C GLU A 29 -3.48 -0.79 -12.67
N ALA A 30 -2.80 -0.06 -13.55
CA ALA A 30 -1.38 0.23 -13.41
C ALA A 30 -1.05 0.93 -12.09
N HIS A 31 -1.96 1.74 -11.56
CA HIS A 31 -1.77 2.43 -10.28
C HIS A 31 -1.66 1.47 -9.08
N ASN A 32 -2.15 0.22 -9.21
CA ASN A 32 -1.87 -0.81 -8.21
C ASN A 32 -0.40 -1.19 -8.14
N VAL A 33 0.33 -1.04 -9.25
CA VAL A 33 1.78 -1.29 -9.36
C VAL A 33 2.58 0.00 -9.12
N VAL A 34 2.19 1.12 -9.75
CA VAL A 34 2.92 2.40 -9.69
C VAL A 34 3.04 2.92 -8.26
N LYS A 35 2.04 2.68 -7.39
CA LYS A 35 2.11 3.04 -5.96
C LYS A 35 3.31 2.43 -5.23
N PHE A 36 3.92 1.38 -5.76
CA PHE A 36 5.11 0.76 -5.19
C PHE A 36 6.42 1.46 -5.57
N PHE A 37 6.39 2.48 -6.43
CA PHE A 37 7.57 3.24 -6.80
C PHE A 37 8.28 3.85 -5.58
N GLU A 38 7.54 4.55 -4.71
CA GLU A 38 8.07 5.10 -3.44
C GLU A 38 8.67 4.02 -2.52
N PRO A 39 7.95 2.96 -2.11
CA PRO A 39 8.49 1.97 -1.19
C PRO A 39 9.64 1.16 -1.80
N LEU A 40 9.67 0.94 -3.12
CA LEU A 40 10.80 0.30 -3.79
C LEU A 40 12.03 1.23 -3.86
N CYS A 41 11.84 2.52 -4.08
CA CYS A 41 12.93 3.51 -3.98
C CYS A 41 13.53 3.51 -2.56
N MET A 42 12.68 3.49 -1.53
CA MET A 42 13.12 3.36 -0.14
C MET A 42 13.82 2.03 0.13
N SER A 43 13.35 0.92 -0.46
CA SER A 43 14.06 -0.35 -0.39
C SER A 43 15.47 -0.25 -0.97
N CYS A 44 15.65 0.42 -2.11
CA CYS A 44 16.97 0.63 -2.72
C CYS A 44 17.89 1.52 -1.86
N ILE A 45 17.33 2.57 -1.24
CA ILE A 45 18.07 3.42 -0.29
C ILE A 45 18.51 2.57 0.91
N LEU A 46 17.60 1.83 1.52
CA LEU A 46 17.89 1.00 2.69
C LEU A 46 18.90 -0.10 2.39
N GLU A 47 18.80 -0.79 1.24
CA GLU A 47 19.80 -1.77 0.78
C GLU A 47 21.21 -1.16 0.73
N LYS A 48 21.33 0.15 0.47
CA LYS A 48 22.62 0.88 0.39
C LYS A 48 23.06 1.49 1.72
N THR A 49 22.14 1.77 2.65
CA THR A 49 22.45 2.58 3.86
C THR A 49 22.26 1.84 5.18
N ASP A 50 21.50 0.75 5.21
CA ASP A 50 21.19 0.03 6.44
C ASP A 50 22.47 -0.54 7.08
N ARG A 51 22.71 -0.18 8.34
CA ARG A 51 23.85 -0.64 9.12
C ARG A 51 23.48 -1.65 10.20
N CYS A 52 22.19 -1.78 10.52
CA CYS A 52 21.71 -2.64 11.60
C CYS A 52 21.08 -3.94 11.08
N GLY A 53 20.94 -4.10 9.76
CA GLY A 53 20.45 -5.33 9.13
C GLY A 53 18.95 -5.57 9.34
N LEU A 54 18.18 -4.53 9.66
CA LEU A 54 16.75 -4.60 9.93
C LEU A 54 15.88 -4.34 8.68
N SER A 55 16.48 -3.91 7.57
CA SER A 55 15.76 -3.56 6.34
C SER A 55 15.28 -4.76 5.54
N GLU A 56 15.85 -5.96 5.73
CA GLU A 56 15.56 -7.14 4.92
C GLU A 56 14.06 -7.50 4.84
N PRO A 57 13.29 -7.52 5.96
CA PRO A 57 11.85 -7.79 5.90
C PRO A 57 11.07 -6.76 5.09
N PHE A 58 11.46 -5.48 5.19
CA PHE A 58 10.82 -4.40 4.44
C PHE A 58 11.12 -4.53 2.94
N VAL A 59 12.38 -4.75 2.58
CA VAL A 59 12.82 -4.91 1.18
C VAL A 59 12.14 -6.12 0.53
N LYS A 60 12.17 -7.29 1.19
CA LYS A 60 11.52 -8.51 0.68
C LYS A 60 10.00 -8.35 0.63
N GLY A 61 9.41 -7.74 1.65
CA GLY A 61 7.98 -7.47 1.72
C GLY A 61 7.48 -6.57 0.59
N ASN A 62 8.22 -5.52 0.25
CA ASN A 62 7.87 -4.62 -0.85
C ASN A 62 7.98 -5.31 -2.22
N LYS A 63 9.06 -6.07 -2.48
CA LYS A 63 9.21 -6.83 -3.74
C LYS A 63 8.10 -7.88 -3.90
N LYS A 64 7.70 -8.54 -2.80
CA LYS A 64 6.58 -9.49 -2.78
C LYS A 64 5.25 -8.78 -3.06
N SER A 65 4.98 -7.67 -2.36
CA SER A 65 3.74 -6.91 -2.51
C SER A 65 3.60 -6.31 -3.92
N TYR A 66 4.71 -5.89 -4.52
CA TYR A 66 4.77 -5.46 -5.91
C TYR A 66 4.33 -6.58 -6.88
N ALA A 67 4.84 -7.81 -6.68
CA ALA A 67 4.47 -8.97 -7.49
C ALA A 67 2.98 -9.35 -7.29
N GLU A 68 2.50 -9.33 -6.05
CA GLU A 68 1.08 -9.58 -5.73
C GLU A 68 0.15 -8.52 -6.35
N ALA A 69 0.64 -7.30 -6.59
CA ALA A 69 -0.08 -6.25 -7.28
C ALA A 69 0.02 -6.32 -8.82
N ALA A 70 0.42 -7.46 -9.36
CA ALA A 70 0.61 -7.72 -10.80
C ALA A 70 1.79 -6.96 -11.44
N GLY A 71 2.77 -6.52 -10.65
CA GLY A 71 4.05 -6.03 -11.16
C GLY A 71 4.91 -7.16 -11.72
N SER A 72 5.48 -6.98 -12.92
CA SER A 72 6.30 -8.01 -13.56
C SER A 72 7.77 -7.94 -13.12
N THR A 73 8.45 -9.08 -13.09
CA THR A 73 9.88 -9.16 -12.76
C THR A 73 10.72 -8.33 -13.73
N GLN A 74 10.36 -8.30 -15.01
CA GLN A 74 11.05 -7.52 -16.03
C GLN A 74 10.92 -6.01 -15.77
N SER A 75 9.72 -5.54 -15.43
CA SER A 75 9.45 -4.15 -15.08
C SER A 75 10.25 -3.73 -13.83
N LEU A 76 10.25 -4.56 -12.79
CA LEU A 76 11.06 -4.33 -11.59
C LEU A 76 12.57 -4.29 -11.88
N HIS A 77 13.07 -5.22 -12.70
CA HIS A 77 14.48 -5.27 -13.06
C HIS A 77 14.93 -4.02 -13.83
N ARG A 78 14.10 -3.52 -14.76
CA ARG A 78 14.34 -2.27 -15.50
C ARG A 78 14.45 -1.07 -14.56
N LEU A 79 13.52 -0.95 -13.61
CA LEU A 79 13.52 0.12 -12.61
C LEU A 79 14.77 0.09 -11.72
N LEU A 80 15.09 -1.10 -11.17
CA LEU A 80 16.27 -1.28 -10.33
C LEU A 80 17.59 -1.05 -11.09
N ALA A 81 17.64 -1.37 -12.39
CA ALA A 81 18.82 -1.13 -13.22
C ALA A 81 19.16 0.38 -13.31
N VAL A 82 18.15 1.25 -13.34
CA VAL A 82 18.34 2.71 -13.31
C VAL A 82 18.76 3.16 -11.91
N TRP A 83 17.99 2.80 -10.88
CA TRP A 83 18.27 3.26 -9.51
C TRP A 83 19.61 2.78 -8.94
N ASN A 84 20.06 1.58 -9.31
CA ASN A 84 21.32 1.05 -8.80
C ASN A 84 22.54 1.88 -9.22
N LYS A 85 22.44 2.67 -10.29
CA LYS A 85 23.49 3.63 -10.72
C LYS A 85 23.72 4.74 -9.71
N PHE A 86 22.72 5.07 -8.89
CA PHE A 86 22.70 6.29 -8.09
C PHE A 86 23.05 6.06 -6.61
N LYS A 87 23.58 7.12 -5.99
CA LYS A 87 23.83 7.19 -4.55
C LYS A 87 22.53 7.54 -3.80
N PRO A 88 22.42 7.19 -2.51
CA PRO A 88 21.19 7.46 -1.73
C PRO A 88 20.68 8.91 -1.77
N PRO A 89 21.52 9.96 -1.70
CA PRO A 89 21.02 11.34 -1.82
C PRO A 89 20.34 11.61 -3.16
N MET A 90 20.85 11.06 -4.26
CA MET A 90 20.26 11.22 -5.60
C MET A 90 18.96 10.43 -5.73
N LEU A 91 18.89 9.22 -5.16
CA LEU A 91 17.66 8.43 -5.13
C LEU A 91 16.52 9.16 -4.40
N SER A 92 16.84 9.95 -3.38
CA SER A 92 15.85 10.74 -2.64
C SER A 92 15.18 11.81 -3.52
N GLU A 93 15.85 12.29 -4.57
CA GLU A 93 15.27 13.24 -5.53
C GLU A 93 14.18 12.58 -6.38
N PHE A 94 14.29 11.28 -6.65
CA PHE A 94 13.29 10.54 -7.41
C PHE A 94 12.03 10.22 -6.61
N PHE A 95 12.07 10.27 -5.29
CA PHE A 95 11.00 9.76 -4.43
C PHE A 95 9.62 10.32 -4.81
N GLY A 96 9.53 11.59 -5.20
CA GLY A 96 8.27 12.24 -5.60
C GLY A 96 7.81 11.99 -7.05
N LEU A 97 8.63 11.36 -7.89
CA LEU A 97 8.33 11.23 -9.33
C LEU A 97 7.13 10.35 -9.64
N TYR A 98 6.67 9.51 -8.70
CA TYR A 98 5.46 8.71 -8.90
C TYR A 98 4.21 9.56 -9.22
N ARG A 99 4.20 10.83 -8.82
CA ARG A 99 3.09 11.76 -9.13
C ARG A 99 3.04 12.18 -10.59
N MET A 100 4.13 11.99 -11.35
CA MET A 100 4.19 12.34 -12.77
C MET A 100 3.25 11.47 -13.62
N TRP A 101 2.91 10.27 -13.14
CA TRP A 101 1.92 9.39 -13.76
C TRP A 101 0.47 9.72 -13.40
N GLY A 102 0.26 10.85 -12.73
CA GLY A 102 -1.08 11.33 -12.38
C GLY A 102 -1.76 10.47 -11.32
N HIS A 103 -3.09 10.61 -11.25
CA HIS A 103 -3.92 9.96 -10.26
C HIS A 103 -4.81 8.92 -10.92
N LEU A 104 -5.04 7.82 -10.21
CA LEU A 104 -6.02 6.84 -10.65
C LEU A 104 -7.41 7.46 -10.76
N ILE A 105 -8.17 6.97 -11.72
CA ILE A 105 -9.59 7.27 -11.82
C ILE A 105 -10.31 6.37 -10.83
N VAL A 106 -11.01 6.97 -9.88
CA VAL A 106 -11.73 6.24 -8.83
C VAL A 106 -13.19 6.09 -9.25
N ASP A 107 -13.67 4.85 -9.35
CA ASP A 107 -15.12 4.61 -9.40
C ASP A 107 -15.74 4.96 -8.04
N GLU A 108 -16.82 5.74 -8.06
CA GLU A 108 -17.46 6.25 -6.85
C GLU A 108 -17.98 5.10 -5.95
N ILE A 109 -18.54 4.06 -6.55
CA ILE A 109 -19.13 2.93 -5.82
C ILE A 109 -18.02 2.06 -5.21
N GLU A 110 -16.96 1.77 -5.98
CA GLU A 110 -15.81 1.01 -5.48
C GLU A 110 -15.02 1.79 -4.42
N GLY A 111 -14.83 3.10 -4.62
CA GLY A 111 -14.16 4.00 -3.69
C GLY A 111 -14.83 4.02 -2.32
N VAL A 112 -16.17 4.05 -2.30
CA VAL A 112 -16.95 4.01 -1.04
C VAL A 112 -17.02 2.60 -0.46
N THR A 113 -16.84 1.53 -1.26
CA THR A 113 -16.97 0.15 -0.77
C THR A 113 -15.91 -0.21 0.28
N LYS A 114 -14.71 0.38 0.22
CA LYS A 114 -13.71 0.26 1.30
C LYS A 114 -14.10 1.00 2.58
N CYS A 115 -15.02 1.97 2.49
CA CYS A 115 -15.57 2.74 3.60
C CYS A 115 -16.92 2.20 4.11
N LYS A 116 -17.47 1.13 3.50
CA LYS A 116 -18.73 0.52 3.95
C LYS A 116 -18.49 -0.29 5.22
N TRP A 117 -18.90 0.26 6.36
CA TRP A 117 -18.99 -0.49 7.61
C TRP A 117 -20.17 -1.46 7.53
N PRO A 118 -19.95 -2.78 7.68
CA PRO A 118 -21.05 -3.74 7.65
C PRO A 118 -21.97 -3.49 8.84
N LEU A 119 -23.22 -3.17 8.55
CA LEU A 119 -24.26 -3.03 9.59
C LEU A 119 -24.60 -4.40 10.17
N GLY A 120 -24.85 -4.40 11.47
CA GLY A 120 -25.29 -5.60 12.16
C GLY A 120 -25.90 -5.30 13.51
N ARG A 121 -26.84 -6.16 13.91
CA ARG A 121 -27.52 -6.06 15.21
C ARG A 121 -26.81 -6.96 16.21
N VAL A 122 -26.46 -6.43 17.38
CA VAL A 122 -26.00 -7.24 18.50
C VAL A 122 -27.14 -8.15 18.94
N VAL A 123 -26.93 -9.46 18.89
CA VAL A 123 -27.94 -10.47 19.28
C VAL A 123 -27.61 -11.14 20.59
N GLN A 124 -26.33 -11.19 20.97
CA GLN A 124 -25.90 -11.77 22.24
C GLN A 124 -24.65 -11.05 22.76
N LYS A 125 -24.60 -10.82 24.08
CA LYS A 125 -23.42 -10.30 24.78
C LYS A 125 -22.74 -11.44 25.55
N TYR A 126 -21.40 -11.48 25.53
CA TYR A 126 -20.60 -12.42 26.31
C TYR A 126 -19.85 -11.65 27.40
N PRO A 127 -20.39 -11.57 28.64
CA PRO A 127 -19.72 -10.92 29.75
C PRO A 127 -18.50 -11.72 30.23
N GLY A 128 -17.47 -11.00 30.67
CA GLY A 128 -16.34 -11.58 31.39
C GLY A 128 -16.67 -11.83 32.87
N VAL A 129 -15.69 -12.34 33.61
CA VAL A 129 -15.79 -12.61 35.05
C VAL A 129 -16.11 -11.34 35.86
N ASP A 130 -15.73 -10.17 35.35
CA ASP A 130 -16.01 -8.85 35.91
C ASP A 130 -17.36 -8.26 35.48
N GLY A 131 -18.21 -9.04 34.80
CA GLY A 131 -19.51 -8.60 34.28
C GLY A 131 -19.44 -7.72 33.02
N LEU A 132 -18.24 -7.33 32.58
CA LEU A 132 -18.06 -6.47 31.40
C LEU A 132 -18.09 -7.28 30.11
N SER A 133 -18.96 -6.88 29.18
CA SER A 133 -19.05 -7.50 27.85
C SER A 133 -17.92 -7.01 26.96
N ARG A 134 -16.94 -7.87 26.69
CA ARG A 134 -15.82 -7.57 25.76
C ARG A 134 -16.05 -8.14 24.37
N THR A 135 -16.94 -9.12 24.25
CA THR A 135 -17.25 -9.81 22.99
C THR A 135 -18.75 -9.90 22.82
N VAL A 136 -19.21 -9.71 21.59
CA VAL A 136 -20.62 -9.82 21.22
C VAL A 136 -20.79 -10.66 19.95
N GLN A 137 -21.95 -11.28 19.84
CA GLN A 137 -22.41 -11.88 18.59
C GLN A 137 -23.26 -10.86 17.85
N VAL A 138 -22.92 -10.63 16.59
CA VAL A 138 -23.56 -9.65 15.71
C VAL A 138 -24.16 -10.37 14.52
N LYS A 139 -25.46 -10.15 14.28
CA LYS A 139 -26.14 -10.61 13.07
C LYS A 139 -25.99 -9.55 11.98
N THR A 140 -25.26 -9.89 10.93
CA THR A 140 -25.09 -9.07 9.73
C THR A 140 -25.90 -9.64 8.57
N ILE A 141 -25.99 -8.93 7.46
CA ILE A 141 -26.60 -9.44 6.21
C ILE A 141 -25.90 -10.70 5.67
N ARG A 142 -24.63 -10.94 6.04
CA ARG A 142 -23.83 -12.09 5.61
C ARG A 142 -23.86 -13.26 6.62
N GLY A 143 -24.64 -13.13 7.69
CA GLY A 143 -24.73 -14.12 8.75
C GLY A 143 -24.23 -13.61 10.10
N MET A 144 -24.00 -14.54 11.03
CA MET A 144 -23.57 -14.23 12.38
C MET A 144 -22.05 -14.17 12.49
N VAL A 145 -21.53 -13.12 13.13
CA VAL A 145 -20.11 -12.94 13.39
C VAL A 145 -19.86 -12.60 14.86
N THR A 146 -18.79 -13.13 15.41
CA THR A 146 -18.31 -12.77 16.75
C THR A 146 -17.29 -11.65 16.63
N ARG A 147 -17.51 -10.55 17.36
CA ARG A 147 -16.63 -9.37 17.33
C ARG A 147 -16.38 -8.82 18.75
N PRO A 148 -15.16 -8.34 19.03
CA PRO A 148 -14.91 -7.55 20.22
C PRO A 148 -15.73 -6.25 20.20
N VAL A 149 -16.20 -5.80 21.36
CA VAL A 149 -16.93 -4.53 21.51
C VAL A 149 -16.10 -3.34 21.04
N SER A 150 -14.76 -3.39 21.20
CA SER A 150 -13.84 -2.34 20.72
C SER A 150 -13.74 -2.23 19.19
N ARG A 151 -14.28 -3.20 18.44
CA ARG A 151 -14.25 -3.25 16.97
C ARG A 151 -15.63 -2.95 16.35
N ILE A 152 -16.60 -2.52 17.15
CA ILE A 152 -17.93 -2.12 16.70
C ILE A 152 -18.25 -0.70 17.17
N HIS A 153 -19.09 0.00 16.43
CA HIS A 153 -19.55 1.33 16.77
C HIS A 153 -21.06 1.28 16.98
N LEU A 154 -21.56 1.85 18.08
CA LEU A 154 -22.99 1.88 18.38
C LEU A 154 -23.65 2.94 17.49
N LEU A 155 -24.61 2.54 16.66
CA LEU A 155 -25.40 3.47 15.83
C LEU A 155 -26.68 3.88 16.54
N GLU A 156 -27.44 2.90 17.03
CA GLU A 156 -28.65 3.09 17.79
C GLU A 156 -28.67 2.10 18.96
N ALA A 157 -29.05 2.58 20.14
CA ALA A 157 -29.31 1.71 21.28
C ALA A 157 -30.69 1.09 21.13
N ALA A 158 -30.82 -0.20 21.47
CA ALA A 158 -32.14 -0.79 21.64
C ALA A 158 -32.86 -0.05 22.78
N ARG A 159 -34.17 0.18 22.63
CA ARG A 159 -34.99 0.66 23.74
C ARG A 159 -35.02 -0.42 24.83
N GLU A 160 -34.85 -0.01 26.08
CA GLU A 160 -35.14 -0.86 27.23
C GLU A 160 -36.66 -0.93 27.38
N ASP A 161 -37.22 -2.13 27.29
CA ASP A 161 -38.63 -2.43 27.60
C ASP A 161 -38.81 -2.60 29.11
#